data_AF-A0A7K6YL20-F1
#
_entry.id   AF-A0A7K6YL20-F1
#
_cell.length_a   1.000
_cell.length_b   1.000
_cell.length_c   1.000
_cell.angle_alpha   90.00
_cell.angle_beta   90.00
_cell.angle_gamma   90.00
#
_symmetry.space_group_name_H-M   'P 1'
#
loop_
_entity.id
_entity.type
_entity.pdbx_description
1 polymer ?
#
loop_
_entity_poly.entity_id
_entity_poly.type
_entity_poly.pdbx_seq_one_letter_code
_entity_poly.pdbx_strand_id
1 'polypeptide(L)'
;TYSGLFCVTVNPYKWLPVYNPEVVLAYRGKKRQEAPPHIFSISDNAYQFMLTVEKDLGMLGDSQLNTSQQCAQVAKKVNSILACIMNSVGTLEDQIISANPLLEAFGNAKTVRNDNSSRFGKFIRIHFGATGKLASADIETYLLEKSRVTFQLKAERSYHIFY
;
A
#
# COMPACT_ATOMS: atom_id res chain seq x y z
N THR A 1 -10.20 -11.47 -7.44
CA THR A 1 -10.51 -12.10 -8.74
C THR A 1 -9.83 -11.35 -9.86
N TYR A 2 -9.56 -12.00 -11.00
CA TYR A 2 -9.03 -11.31 -12.19
C TYR A 2 -10.15 -10.94 -13.16
N SER A 3 -10.00 -9.77 -13.79
CA SER A 3 -10.82 -9.32 -14.93
C SER A 3 -9.89 -8.72 -15.98
N GLY A 4 -9.52 -9.51 -16.98
CA GLY A 4 -8.47 -9.12 -17.93
C GLY A 4 -7.17 -8.76 -17.21
N LEU A 5 -6.65 -7.55 -17.43
CA LEU A 5 -5.45 -7.06 -16.75
C LEU A 5 -5.70 -6.74 -15.27
N PHE A 6 -6.93 -6.45 -14.87
CA PHE A 6 -7.27 -5.99 -13.52
C PHE A 6 -7.26 -7.12 -12.49
N CYS A 7 -6.78 -6.78 -11.29
CA CYS A 7 -6.99 -7.56 -10.08
C CYS A 7 -8.07 -6.88 -9.23
N VAL A 8 -9.26 -7.46 -9.24
CA VAL A 8 -10.42 -6.98 -8.49
C VAL A 8 -10.34 -7.48 -7.05
N THR A 9 -10.32 -6.55 -6.10
CA THR A 9 -10.41 -6.81 -4.67
C THR A 9 -11.75 -6.32 -4.13
N VAL A 10 -12.35 -7.09 -3.23
CA VAL A 10 -13.62 -6.75 -2.57
C VAL A 10 -13.37 -6.73 -1.07
N ASN A 11 -13.87 -5.70 -0.38
CA ASN A 11 -13.71 -5.58 1.06
C ASN A 11 -14.49 -6.70 1.77
N PRO A 12 -13.83 -7.59 2.53
CA PRO A 12 -14.50 -8.70 3.22
C PRO A 12 -15.25 -8.27 4.49
N TYR A 13 -15.03 -7.05 5.00
CA TYR A 13 -15.54 -6.55 6.29
C TYR A 13 -15.27 -7.48 7.49
N LYS A 14 -14.33 -8.42 7.34
CA LYS A 14 -13.87 -9.36 8.37
C LYS A 14 -12.42 -9.73 8.14
N TRP A 15 -11.76 -10.18 9.19
CA TRP A 15 -10.40 -10.68 9.11
C TRP A 15 -10.34 -11.99 8.33
N LEU A 16 -9.40 -12.06 7.39
CA LEU A 16 -9.10 -13.25 6.59
C LEU A 16 -7.60 -13.50 6.64
N PRO A 17 -7.14 -14.77 6.76
CA PRO A 17 -5.72 -15.11 6.83
C PRO A 17 -5.00 -15.04 5.46
N VAL A 18 -5.44 -14.14 4.57
CA VAL A 18 -4.91 -14.01 3.20
C VAL A 18 -3.61 -13.19 3.12
N TYR A 19 -3.26 -12.51 4.21
CA TYR A 19 -2.05 -11.69 4.30
C TYR A 19 -0.97 -12.32 5.19
N ASN A 20 -1.13 -13.59 5.55
CA ASN A 20 -0.17 -14.32 6.36
C ASN A 20 1.18 -14.45 5.62
N PRO A 21 2.32 -14.50 6.34
CA PRO A 21 3.65 -14.64 5.73
C PRO A 21 3.78 -15.88 4.83
N GLU A 22 3.12 -16.97 5.18
CA GLU A 22 3.06 -18.21 4.38
C GLU A 22 2.48 -17.97 2.99
N VAL A 23 1.40 -17.18 2.92
CA VAL A 23 0.77 -16.80 1.65
C VAL A 23 1.73 -15.93 0.86
N VAL A 24 2.40 -14.98 1.49
CA VAL A 24 3.36 -14.10 0.81
C VAL A 24 4.44 -14.91 0.09
N LEU A 25 5.06 -15.86 0.79
CA LEU A 25 6.07 -16.77 0.26
C LEU A 25 5.51 -17.65 -0.86
N ALA A 26 4.28 -18.14 -0.71
CA ALA A 26 3.63 -18.98 -1.71
C ALA A 26 3.43 -18.28 -3.06
N TYR A 27 3.46 -16.95 -3.12
CA TYR A 27 3.33 -16.15 -4.35
C TYR A 27 4.68 -15.60 -4.87
N ARG A 28 5.81 -15.96 -4.26
CA ARG A 28 7.14 -15.46 -4.69
C ARG A 28 7.60 -16.19 -5.95
N GLY A 29 8.00 -15.44 -6.99
CA GLY A 29 8.53 -15.99 -8.24
C GLY A 29 7.52 -16.75 -9.09
N LYS A 30 6.22 -16.66 -8.76
CA LYS A 30 5.15 -17.36 -9.49
C LYS A 30 4.53 -16.47 -10.55
N LYS A 31 4.33 -17.04 -11.73
CA LYS A 31 3.60 -16.36 -12.79
C LYS A 31 2.13 -16.24 -12.40
N ARG A 32 1.45 -15.24 -12.95
CA ARG A 32 0.02 -14.97 -12.72
C ARG A 32 -0.91 -16.18 -12.95
N GLN A 33 -0.52 -17.12 -13.82
CA GLN A 33 -1.31 -18.32 -14.15
C GLN A 33 -1.08 -19.48 -13.16
N GLU A 34 0.01 -19.44 -12.40
CA GLU A 34 0.46 -20.53 -11.52
C GLU A 34 -0.07 -20.37 -10.09
N ALA A 35 -0.73 -19.24 -9.78
CA ALA A 35 -1.24 -18.92 -8.46
C ALA A 35 -2.63 -18.28 -8.55
N PRO A 36 -3.49 -18.45 -7.53
CA PRO A 36 -4.83 -17.89 -7.55
C PRO A 36 -4.82 -16.35 -7.54
N PRO A 37 -5.94 -15.69 -7.89
CA PRO A 37 -5.97 -14.24 -7.97
C PRO A 37 -5.68 -13.54 -6.63
N HIS A 38 -4.55 -12.85 -6.54
CA HIS A 38 -4.15 -12.11 -5.35
C HIS A 38 -3.32 -10.87 -5.68
N ILE A 39 -3.38 -9.85 -4.82
CA ILE A 39 -2.56 -8.63 -4.95
C ILE A 39 -1.07 -8.97 -4.96
N PHE A 40 -0.70 -10.00 -4.20
CA PHE A 40 0.66 -10.51 -4.09
C PHE A 40 1.21 -11.08 -5.39
N SER A 41 0.35 -11.61 -6.28
CA SER A 41 0.78 -12.01 -7.61
C SER A 41 1.11 -10.78 -8.46
N ILE A 42 0.27 -9.74 -8.43
CA ILE A 42 0.51 -8.51 -9.19
C ILE A 42 1.81 -7.82 -8.75
N SER A 43 2.03 -7.69 -7.44
CA SER A 43 3.24 -7.06 -6.90
C SER A 43 4.52 -7.83 -7.22
N ASP A 44 4.48 -9.17 -7.12
CA ASP A 44 5.65 -10.01 -7.44
C ASP A 44 5.97 -9.97 -8.93
N ASN A 45 4.95 -10.08 -9.79
CA ASN A 45 5.14 -9.97 -11.23
C ASN A 45 5.69 -8.59 -11.62
N ALA A 46 5.17 -7.50 -11.05
CA ALA A 46 5.71 -6.15 -11.28
C ALA A 46 7.18 -6.05 -10.85
N TYR A 47 7.54 -6.59 -9.69
CA TYR A 47 8.94 -6.60 -9.22
C TYR A 47 9.86 -7.41 -10.14
N GLN A 48 9.45 -8.61 -10.56
CA GLN A 48 10.21 -9.44 -11.51
C GLN A 48 10.38 -8.76 -12.87
N PHE A 49 9.32 -8.11 -13.38
CA PHE A 49 9.39 -7.35 -14.63
C PHE A 49 10.32 -6.15 -14.53
N MET A 50 10.29 -5.42 -13.42
CA MET A 50 11.21 -4.30 -13.17
C MET A 50 12.67 -4.76 -13.22
N LEU A 51 12.99 -5.90 -12.59
CA LEU A 51 14.36 -6.47 -12.61
C LEU A 51 14.78 -6.99 -13.98
N THR A 52 13.84 -7.50 -14.78
CA THR A 52 14.15 -8.10 -16.09
C THR A 52 14.23 -7.07 -17.22
N VAL A 53 13.37 -6.05 -17.17
CA VAL A 53 13.16 -5.10 -18.26
C VAL A 53 13.85 -3.75 -17.99
N GLU A 54 14.35 -3.52 -16.77
CA GLU A 54 14.95 -2.24 -16.32
C GLU A 54 14.06 -1.03 -16.62
N LYS A 55 12.74 -1.21 -16.46
CA LYS A 55 11.74 -0.15 -16.66
C LYS A 55 10.90 0.06 -15.40
N ASP A 56 10.57 1.33 -15.17
CA ASP A 56 9.67 1.73 -14.10
C ASP A 56 8.26 1.16 -14.31
N LEU A 57 7.69 0.61 -13.24
CA LEU A 57 6.34 0.04 -13.24
C LEU A 57 5.50 0.68 -12.14
N GLY A 58 4.24 1.01 -12.46
CA GLY A 58 3.28 1.62 -11.54
C GLY A 58 2.13 0.66 -11.19
N MET A 59 1.61 0.79 -9.96
CA MET A 59 0.34 0.19 -9.56
C MET A 59 -0.61 1.30 -9.12
N LEU A 60 -1.87 1.24 -9.59
CA LEU A 60 -2.91 2.22 -9.27
C LEU A 60 -4.04 1.55 -8.47
N GLY A 61 -4.46 2.19 -7.37
CA GLY A 61 -5.57 1.74 -6.55
C GLY A 61 -6.41 2.92 -6.05
N ASP A 62 -7.73 2.76 -6.01
CA ASP A 62 -8.67 3.81 -5.60
C ASP A 62 -8.86 3.83 -4.08
N SER A 63 -8.88 5.01 -3.44
CA SER A 63 -8.80 5.19 -1.99
C SER A 63 -10.08 4.80 -1.22
N GLN A 64 -11.19 4.54 -1.90
CA GLN A 64 -12.47 4.20 -1.28
C GLN A 64 -12.56 2.77 -0.72
N LEU A 65 -11.60 1.89 -1.05
CA LEU A 65 -11.64 0.45 -0.76
C LEU A 65 -10.45 -0.04 0.07
N ASN A 66 -10.25 0.44 1.32
CA ASN A 66 -9.17 -0.04 2.22
C ASN A 66 -7.77 -0.10 1.56
N THR A 67 -7.54 0.73 0.54
CA THR A 67 -6.37 0.63 -0.34
C THR A 67 -5.10 1.06 0.38
N SER A 68 -5.21 1.87 1.45
CA SER A 68 -4.10 2.13 2.36
C SER A 68 -3.62 0.86 3.06
N GLN A 69 -4.53 -0.01 3.53
CA GLN A 69 -4.18 -1.31 4.12
C GLN A 69 -3.62 -2.29 3.07
N GLN A 70 -4.21 -2.31 1.87
CA GLN A 70 -3.73 -3.16 0.77
C GLN A 70 -2.35 -2.70 0.25
N CYS A 71 -2.11 -1.40 0.09
CA CYS A 71 -0.79 -0.83 -0.23
C CYS A 71 0.21 -1.06 0.90
N ALA A 72 -0.18 -0.92 2.17
CA ALA A 72 0.69 -1.22 3.30
C ALA A 72 1.05 -2.71 3.35
N GLN A 73 0.15 -3.61 2.97
CA GLN A 73 0.42 -5.04 2.88
C GLN A 73 1.20 -5.45 1.64
N VAL A 74 1.03 -4.75 0.52
CA VAL A 74 1.89 -4.87 -0.66
C VAL A 74 3.30 -4.39 -0.34
N ALA A 75 3.46 -3.25 0.35
CA ALA A 75 4.74 -2.79 0.87
C ALA A 75 5.35 -3.81 1.85
N LYS A 76 4.56 -4.35 2.79
CA LYS A 76 5.00 -5.46 3.66
C LYS A 76 5.41 -6.72 2.88
N LYS A 77 4.77 -7.03 1.75
CA LYS A 77 5.18 -8.14 0.88
C LYS A 77 6.50 -7.86 0.17
N VAL A 78 6.68 -6.68 -0.42
CA VAL A 78 7.99 -6.25 -0.96
C VAL A 78 9.06 -6.36 0.13
N ASN A 79 8.74 -5.99 1.38
CA ASN A 79 9.64 -6.09 2.53
C ASN A 79 9.92 -7.54 2.97
N SER A 80 8.94 -8.44 2.96
CA SER A 80 9.16 -9.86 3.31
C SER A 80 9.95 -10.66 2.26
N ILE A 81 10.05 -10.14 1.03
CA ILE A 81 10.95 -10.68 0.00
C ILE A 81 12.41 -10.33 0.32
N LEU A 82 12.65 -9.29 1.14
CA LEU A 82 13.97 -8.73 1.48
C LEU A 82 14.44 -8.93 2.93
N ALA A 83 13.56 -9.28 3.87
CA ALA A 83 13.91 -9.38 5.29
C ALA A 83 14.67 -10.68 5.63
N CYS A 84 15.96 -10.72 5.30
CA CYS A 84 16.94 -11.46 6.07
C CYS A 84 17.91 -10.43 6.68
N ILE A 85 17.97 -10.40 8.02
CA ILE A 85 19.09 -9.92 8.85
C ILE A 85 19.04 -8.41 9.27
N MET A 86 18.57 -8.20 10.52
CA MET A 86 19.11 -7.32 11.61
C MET A 86 18.12 -6.35 12.27
N ASN A 87 18.08 -6.48 13.60
CA ASN A 87 17.47 -5.56 14.57
C ASN A 87 18.44 -4.44 14.92
N SER A 88 18.17 -3.20 14.52
CA SER A 88 18.63 -1.97 15.22
C SER A 88 18.14 -0.73 14.47
N VAL A 89 17.43 0.16 15.16
CA VAL A 89 17.02 1.52 14.73
C VAL A 89 16.54 1.60 13.28
N GLY A 90 15.28 1.20 13.09
CA GLY A 90 14.41 1.45 11.93
C GLY A 90 15.09 1.35 10.58
N THR A 91 15.04 0.16 9.96
CA THR A 91 15.48 0.00 8.58
C THR A 91 14.65 0.93 7.67
N LEU A 92 15.14 1.21 6.45
CA LEU A 92 14.44 2.13 5.53
C LEU A 92 12.99 1.67 5.28
N GLU A 93 12.75 0.35 5.30
CA GLU A 93 11.44 -0.29 5.26
C GLU A 93 10.52 0.17 6.40
N ASP A 94 11.03 0.18 7.64
CA ASP A 94 10.27 0.59 8.81
C ASP A 94 9.92 2.07 8.74
N GLN A 95 10.82 2.90 8.22
CA GLN A 95 10.59 4.34 8.04
C GLN A 95 9.46 4.62 7.03
N ILE A 96 9.41 3.87 5.93
CA ILE A 96 8.33 3.97 4.94
C ILE A 96 6.99 3.56 5.56
N ILE A 97 6.99 2.51 6.40
CA ILE A 97 5.78 2.05 7.09
C ILE A 97 5.35 3.08 8.15
N SER A 98 6.29 3.64 8.91
CA SER A 98 6.00 4.62 9.98
C SER A 98 5.52 5.97 9.45
N ALA A 99 5.82 6.30 8.18
CA ALA A 99 5.28 7.49 7.54
C ALA A 99 3.76 7.42 7.36
N ASN A 100 3.16 6.23 7.24
CA ASN A 100 1.73 6.08 7.02
C ASN A 100 0.89 6.59 8.21
N PRO A 101 1.11 6.16 9.48
CA PRO A 101 0.39 6.71 10.62
C PRO A 101 0.41 8.24 10.68
N LEU A 102 1.54 8.87 10.36
CA LEU A 102 1.65 10.32 10.31
C LEU A 102 0.76 10.91 9.21
N LEU A 103 0.86 10.41 7.98
CA LEU A 103 0.04 10.88 6.87
C LEU A 103 -1.45 10.63 7.09
N GLU A 104 -1.81 9.53 7.76
CA GLU A 104 -3.20 9.24 8.12
C GLU A 104 -3.70 10.20 9.21
N ALA A 105 -2.87 10.55 10.20
CA ALA A 105 -3.27 11.52 11.23
C ALA A 105 -3.62 12.90 10.63
N PHE A 106 -2.81 13.38 9.68
CA PHE A 106 -3.00 14.71 9.07
C PHE A 106 -3.90 14.72 7.84
N GLY A 107 -4.07 13.59 7.16
CA GLY A 107 -4.74 13.51 5.86
C GLY A 107 -5.96 12.60 5.84
N ASN A 108 -6.22 11.83 6.90
CA ASN A 108 -7.45 11.04 7.01
C ASN A 108 -8.43 11.67 8.00
N ALA A 109 -9.70 11.40 7.75
CA ALA A 109 -10.80 11.83 8.60
C ALA A 109 -11.91 10.79 8.62
N LYS A 110 -12.75 10.88 9.66
CA LYS A 110 -14.01 10.13 9.71
C LYS A 110 -15.01 10.74 8.73
N THR A 111 -15.49 9.93 7.80
CA THR A 111 -16.59 10.24 6.89
C THR A 111 -17.84 9.43 7.26
N VAL A 112 -18.97 9.68 6.61
CA VAL A 112 -20.20 8.91 6.83
C VAL A 112 -20.04 7.41 6.49
N ARG A 113 -19.17 7.07 5.53
CA ARG A 113 -19.03 5.71 4.98
C ARG A 113 -17.77 4.97 5.45
N ASN A 114 -16.78 5.70 5.94
CA ASN A 114 -15.49 5.15 6.33
C ASN A 114 -14.90 5.98 7.48
N ASP A 115 -14.54 5.31 8.58
CA ASP A 115 -13.99 5.95 9.76
C ASP A 115 -12.55 6.46 9.57
N ASN A 116 -11.83 5.94 8.59
CA ASN A 116 -10.45 6.32 8.28
C ASN A 116 -10.28 6.60 6.77
N SER A 117 -11.06 7.54 6.24
CA SER A 117 -11.01 7.90 4.82
C SER A 117 -9.85 8.84 4.54
N SER A 118 -8.95 8.48 3.63
CA SER A 118 -7.96 9.42 3.10
C SER A 118 -8.63 10.52 2.27
N ARG A 119 -8.29 11.77 2.55
CA ARG A 119 -8.82 12.98 1.88
C ARG A 119 -7.76 13.68 1.04
N PHE A 120 -6.78 12.91 0.58
CA PHE A 120 -5.72 13.32 -0.32
C PHE A 120 -5.31 12.12 -1.20
N GLY A 121 -4.83 12.41 -2.39
CA GLY A 121 -4.12 11.45 -3.23
C GLY A 121 -2.68 11.27 -2.74
N LYS A 122 -2.19 10.03 -2.76
CA LYS A 122 -0.83 9.68 -2.36
C LYS A 122 -0.18 8.85 -3.46
N PHE A 123 0.95 9.32 -3.96
CA PHE A 123 1.79 8.57 -4.89
C PHE A 123 3.10 8.24 -4.19
N ILE A 124 3.37 6.93 -4.02
CA ILE A 124 4.58 6.44 -3.39
C ILE A 124 5.48 5.87 -4.48
N ARG A 125 6.66 6.45 -4.64
CA ARG A 125 7.74 5.87 -5.44
C ARG A 125 8.61 5.03 -4.53
N ILE A 126 8.85 3.78 -4.91
CA ILE A 126 9.77 2.89 -4.22
C ILE A 126 10.92 2.64 -5.19
N HIS A 127 12.11 3.10 -4.84
CA HIS A 127 13.30 2.97 -5.67
C HIS A 127 14.08 1.73 -5.26
N PHE A 128 14.42 0.91 -6.25
CA PHE A 128 15.26 -0.27 -6.06
C PHE A 128 16.62 -0.02 -6.70
N GLY A 129 17.69 -0.41 -6.02
CA GLY A 129 19.03 -0.39 -6.58
C GLY A 129 19.22 -1.50 -7.62
N ALA A 130 20.35 -1.47 -8.33
CA ALA A 130 20.70 -2.48 -9.36
C ALA A 130 20.72 -3.93 -8.85
N THR A 131 20.87 -4.15 -7.55
CA THR A 131 20.82 -5.47 -6.90
C THR A 131 19.39 -5.93 -6.57
N GLY A 132 18.37 -5.14 -6.93
CA GLY A 132 16.96 -5.37 -6.59
C GLY A 132 16.61 -5.08 -5.13
N LYS A 133 17.55 -4.55 -4.35
CA LYS A 133 17.30 -4.14 -2.96
C LYS A 133 16.68 -2.75 -2.88
N LEU A 134 15.89 -2.52 -1.85
CA LEU A 134 15.32 -1.21 -1.57
C LEU A 134 16.42 -0.17 -1.36
N ALA A 135 16.35 0.94 -2.10
CA ALA A 135 17.35 2.01 -2.06
C ALA A 135 16.79 3.29 -1.43
N SER A 136 15.60 3.72 -1.86
CA SER A 136 14.94 4.91 -1.33
C SER A 136 13.43 4.86 -1.60
N ALA A 137 12.68 5.79 -1.02
CA ALA A 137 11.28 5.96 -1.34
C ALA A 137 10.88 7.44 -1.24
N ASP A 138 10.01 7.88 -2.15
CA ASP A 138 9.43 9.22 -2.13
C ASP A 138 7.92 9.12 -1.99
N ILE A 139 7.32 10.11 -1.31
CA ILE A 139 5.88 10.25 -1.21
C ILE A 139 5.49 11.62 -1.75
N GLU A 140 4.73 11.64 -2.83
CA GLU A 140 4.09 12.84 -3.36
C GLU A 140 2.60 12.82 -2.99
N THR A 141 2.10 13.97 -2.56
CA THR A 141 0.70 14.13 -2.16
C THR A 141 0.00 15.11 -3.08
N TYR A 142 -1.26 14.83 -3.39
CA TYR A 142 -2.06 15.65 -4.29
C TYR A 142 -3.47 15.83 -3.73
N LEU A 143 -4.13 16.94 -4.07
CA LEU A 143 -5.56 17.16 -3.83
C LEU A 143 -6.01 16.94 -2.38
N LEU A 144 -5.28 17.49 -1.40
CA LEU A 144 -5.76 17.52 -0.01
C LEU A 144 -7.05 18.34 0.09
N GLU A 145 -8.09 17.78 0.71
CA GLU A 145 -9.36 18.46 0.96
C GLU A 145 -9.21 19.56 2.04
N LYS A 146 -8.72 20.73 1.62
CA LYS A 146 -8.48 21.87 2.53
C LYS A 146 -9.75 22.37 3.24
N SER A 147 -10.91 22.27 2.60
CA SER A 147 -12.19 22.70 3.17
C SER A 147 -12.54 21.97 4.47
N ARG A 148 -12.05 20.74 4.67
CA ARG A 148 -12.30 19.94 5.87
C ARG A 148 -11.69 20.53 7.15
N VAL A 149 -10.72 21.42 7.02
CA VAL A 149 -10.12 22.11 8.17
C VAL A 149 -11.12 23.10 8.79
N THR A 150 -11.95 23.74 7.98
CA THR A 150 -12.88 24.78 8.43
C THR A 150 -14.35 24.36 8.43
N PHE A 151 -14.68 23.27 7.73
CA PHE A 151 -16.05 22.80 7.58
C PHE A 151 -16.14 21.28 7.67
N GLN A 152 -17.14 20.79 8.41
CA GLN A 152 -17.50 19.38 8.47
C GLN A 152 -19.01 19.21 8.46
N LEU A 153 -19.47 18.12 7.84
CA LEU A 153 -20.87 17.70 7.90
C LEU A 153 -21.21 17.14 9.28
N LYS A 154 -22.49 17.14 9.65
CA LYS A 154 -23.00 16.76 10.99
C LYS A 154 -22.55 15.37 11.47
N ALA A 155 -22.31 14.44 10.55
CA ALA A 155 -21.90 13.06 10.85
C ALA A 155 -20.42 12.76 10.51
N GLU A 156 -19.65 13.78 10.15
CA GLU A 156 -18.22 13.68 9.82
C GLU A 156 -17.37 14.39 10.87
N ARG A 157 -16.07 14.10 10.86
CA ARG A 157 -15.08 14.83 11.68
C ARG A 157 -14.04 15.50 10.79
N SER A 158 -13.30 16.44 11.37
CA SER A 158 -12.08 16.97 10.75
C SER A 158 -10.95 15.92 10.80
N TYR A 159 -9.75 16.30 10.39
CA TYR A 159 -8.58 15.41 10.40
C TYR A 159 -8.27 14.86 11.80
N HIS A 160 -7.79 13.62 11.87
CA HIS A 160 -7.60 12.92 13.15
C HIS A 160 -6.65 13.65 14.09
N ILE A 161 -5.65 14.38 13.58
CA ILE A 161 -4.65 15.11 14.38
C ILE A 161 -5.26 16.15 15.35
N PHE A 162 -6.50 16.61 15.10
CA PHE A 162 -7.16 17.56 15.99
C PHE A 162 -7.82 16.93 17.22
N TYR A 163 -7.84 15.59 17.33
CA TYR A 163 -8.51 14.82 18.38
C TYR A 163 -7.55 13.85 19.07
#